data_AF-A0A1G9RN71-F1
#
_entry.id   AF-A0A1G9RN71-F1
#
_cell.length_a   1.000
_cell.length_b   1.000
_cell.length_c   1.000
_cell.angle_alpha   90.00
_cell.angle_beta   90.00
_cell.angle_gamma   90.00
#
_symmetry.space_group_name_H-M   'P 1'
#
loop_
_entity.id
_entity.type
_entity.pdbx_description
1 polymer ?
#
loop_
_entity_poly.entity_id
_entity_poly.type
_entity_poly.pdbx_seq_one_letter_code
_entity_poly.pdbx_strand_id
1 'polypeptide(L)'
;MTLDARSKYILNRFVDANGYLSVRSITSSLNISRRTFYYDLKKINNFLQENGLQEIQRQKKSGYYLREEDKQKIPSLVQLMNHNQYFFDKQDRNMIMAVQLLSSEQTLEE
;
A
#
# COMPACT_ATOMS: atom_id res chain seq x y z
N MET A 1 5.64 8.85 -6.53
CA MET A 1 6.21 8.18 -5.34
C MET A 1 5.71 6.75 -5.21
N THR A 2 6.54 5.84 -4.67
CA THR A 2 6.15 4.45 -4.42
C THR A 2 5.72 4.27 -2.96
N LEU A 3 4.54 3.70 -2.73
CA LEU A 3 4.04 3.38 -1.39
C LEU A 3 4.79 2.16 -0.83
N ASP A 4 5.24 2.25 0.43
CA ASP A 4 5.75 1.07 1.14
C ASP A 4 4.59 0.17 1.61
N ALA A 5 4.91 -1.02 2.09
CA ALA A 5 3.91 -2.01 2.52
C ALA A 5 2.92 -1.47 3.57
N ARG A 6 3.39 -0.66 4.53
CA ARG A 6 2.51 -0.11 5.58
C ARG A 6 1.58 0.95 5.02
N SER A 7 2.10 1.84 4.18
CA SER A 7 1.29 2.87 3.52
C SER A 7 0.26 2.26 2.56
N LYS A 8 0.62 1.20 1.82
CA LYS A 8 -0.31 0.41 1.00
C LYS A 8 -1.42 -0.21 1.86
N TYR A 9 -1.05 -0.83 2.98
CA TYR A 9 -2.02 -1.40 3.92
C TYR A 9 -3.00 -0.35 4.43
N ILE A 10 -2.50 0.80 4.89
CA ILE A 10 -3.36 1.91 5.38
C ILE A 10 -4.30 2.39 4.26
N LEU A 11 -3.80 2.57 3.03
CA LEU A 11 -4.63 2.96 1.88
C LEU A 11 -5.74 1.94 1.61
N ASN A 12 -5.43 0.64 1.59
CA ASN A 12 -6.44 -0.40 1.40
C ASN A 12 -7.54 -0.35 2.47
N ARG A 13 -7.18 -0.09 3.73
CA ARG A 13 -8.19 0.11 4.79
C ARG A 13 -9.17 1.23 4.46
N PHE A 14 -8.70 2.33 3.86
CA PHE A 14 -9.59 3.42 3.43
C PHE A 14 -10.44 3.05 2.22
N VAL A 15 -9.94 2.24 1.29
CA VAL A 15 -10.70 1.73 0.14
C VAL A 15 -11.83 0.81 0.62
N ASP A 16 -11.55 -0.11 1.54
CA ASP A 16 -12.51 -1.10 2.03
C ASP A 16 -13.55 -0.52 3.01
N ALA A 17 -13.28 0.64 3.62
CA ALA A 17 -14.13 1.20 4.66
C ALA A 17 -15.33 1.95 4.09
N ASN A 18 -16.57 1.51 4.35
CA ASN A 18 -17.81 2.22 3.98
C ASN A 18 -18.11 3.49 4.80
N GLY A 19 -17.08 4.18 5.30
CA GLY A 19 -17.24 5.36 6.15
C GLY A 19 -15.93 5.87 6.73
N TYR A 20 -16.02 6.48 7.92
CA TYR A 20 -14.87 7.09 8.58
C TYR A 20 -14.02 6.08 9.34
N LEU A 21 -12.71 6.20 9.21
CA LEU A 21 -11.73 5.51 10.04
C LEU A 21 -11.17 6.44 11.11
N SER A 22 -11.18 5.97 12.36
CA SER A 22 -10.53 6.68 13.45
C SER A 22 -9.01 6.43 13.45
N VAL A 23 -8.23 7.48 13.72
CA VAL A 23 -6.77 7.37 13.86
C VAL A 23 -6.42 6.32 14.90
N ARG A 24 -7.15 6.31 16.04
CA ARG A 24 -6.93 5.36 17.13
C ARG A 24 -7.06 3.91 16.64
N SER A 25 -8.11 3.59 15.88
CA SER A 25 -8.31 2.25 15.34
C SER A 25 -7.14 1.80 14.48
N ILE A 26 -6.67 2.67 13.57
CA ILE A 26 -5.56 2.35 12.68
C ILE A 26 -4.27 2.18 13.49
N THR A 27 -3.94 3.14 14.35
CA THR A 27 -2.69 3.12 15.14
C THR A 27 -2.62 1.91 16.07
N SER A 28 -3.74 1.53 16.69
CA SER A 28 -3.80 0.35 17.55
C SER A 28 -3.66 -0.95 16.77
N SER A 29 -4.31 -1.07 15.60
CA SER A 29 -4.20 -2.27 14.76
C SER A 29 -2.79 -2.52 14.23
N LEU A 30 -2.02 -1.46 14.00
CA LEU A 30 -0.65 -1.51 13.47
C LEU A 30 0.43 -1.39 14.55
N ASN A 31 0.04 -1.19 15.82
CA ASN A 31 0.95 -0.89 16.93
C ASN A 31 1.95 0.24 16.61
N ILE A 32 1.45 1.34 16.03
CA ILE A 32 2.26 2.51 15.66
C ILE A 32 1.82 3.77 16.42
N SER A 33 2.72 4.74 16.51
CA SER A 33 2.38 6.06 17.04
C SER A 33 1.49 6.86 16.07
N ARG A 34 0.74 7.84 16.59
CA ARG A 34 0.00 8.79 15.74
C ARG A 34 0.94 9.57 14.80
N ARG A 35 2.14 9.91 15.27
CA ARG A 35 3.16 10.59 14.46
C ARG A 35 3.54 9.74 13.25
N THR A 36 3.77 8.44 13.46
CA THR A 36 4.04 7.48 12.38
C THR A 36 2.88 7.42 11.40
N PHE A 37 1.64 7.29 11.90
CA PHE A 37 0.44 7.32 11.05
C PHE A 37 0.36 8.59 10.20
N TYR A 38 0.66 9.77 10.75
CA TYR A 38 0.63 11.02 9.97
C TYR A 38 1.72 11.09 8.91
N TYR A 39 2.89 10.49 9.13
CA TYR A 39 3.90 10.34 8.10
C TYR A 39 3.42 9.45 6.96
N ASP A 40 2.83 8.30 7.29
CA ASP A 40 2.26 7.40 6.28
C ASP A 40 1.10 8.07 5.54
N LEU A 41 0.22 8.78 6.25
CA LEU A 41 -0.90 9.52 5.67
C LEU A 41 -0.43 10.59 4.69
N LYS A 42 0.63 11.34 5.05
CA LYS A 42 1.24 12.33 4.13
C LYS A 42 1.75 11.64 2.86
N LYS A 43 2.41 10.49 3.00
CA LYS A 43 2.92 9.73 1.86
C LYS A 43 1.79 9.24 0.96
N ILE A 44 0.69 8.77 1.55
CA ILE A 44 -0.52 8.36 0.83
C ILE A 44 -1.16 9.56 0.11
N ASN A 45 -1.32 10.70 0.78
CA ASN A 45 -1.92 11.89 0.18
C ASN A 45 -1.10 12.41 -1.02
N ASN A 46 0.23 12.46 -0.89
CA ASN A 46 1.10 12.81 -2.01
C ASN A 46 0.89 11.85 -3.19
N PHE A 47 0.83 10.55 -2.91
CA PHE A 47 0.59 9.53 -3.93
C PHE A 47 -0.77 9.70 -4.62
N LEU A 48 -1.84 10.00 -3.88
CA LEU A 48 -3.16 10.27 -4.44
C LEU A 48 -3.13 11.49 -5.36
N GLN A 49 -2.51 12.58 -4.91
CA GLN A 49 -2.40 13.82 -5.69
C GLN A 49 -1.60 13.64 -6.98
N GLU A 50 -0.47 12.95 -6.94
CA GLU A 50 0.34 12.64 -8.13
C GLU A 50 -0.45 11.88 -9.20
N ASN A 51 -1.51 11.17 -8.79
CA ASN A 51 -2.38 10.39 -9.66
C ASN A 51 -3.74 11.08 -9.93
N GLY A 52 -3.88 12.37 -9.60
CA GLY A 52 -5.08 13.15 -9.86
C GLY A 52 -6.28 12.80 -8.97
N LEU A 53 -6.06 12.15 -7.84
CA LEU A 53 -7.08 11.79 -6.86
C LEU A 53 -7.10 12.78 -5.69
N GLN A 54 -8.24 12.89 -5.01
CA GLN A 54 -8.32 13.70 -3.80
C GLN A 54 -7.58 13.05 -2.63
N GLU A 55 -7.02 13.89 -1.76
CA GLU A 55 -6.44 13.45 -0.50
C GLU A 55 -7.49 12.80 0.42
N ILE A 56 -7.02 11.95 1.34
CA ILE A 56 -7.84 11.46 2.44
C ILE A 56 -8.28 12.65 3.31
N GLN A 57 -9.59 12.83 3.43
CA GLN A 57 -10.18 13.98 4.08
C GLN A 57 -10.48 13.70 5.55
N ARG A 58 -10.39 14.75 6.37
CA ARG A 58 -10.70 14.68 7.79
C ARG A 58 -12.11 15.23 8.05
N GLN A 59 -12.96 14.41 8.64
CA GLN A 59 -14.24 14.85 9.20
C GLN A 59 -14.11 15.07 10.71
N LYS A 60 -14.45 16.28 11.17
CA LYS A 60 -14.44 16.61 12.60
C LYS A 60 -15.28 15.58 13.38
N LYS A 61 -14.74 15.11 14.51
CA LYS A 61 -15.33 14.12 15.42
C LYS A 61 -15.59 12.71 14.85
N SER A 62 -15.49 12.50 13.53
CA SER A 62 -15.82 11.21 12.89
C SER A 62 -14.58 10.44 12.42
N GLY A 63 -13.49 11.14 12.05
CA GLY A 63 -12.24 10.51 11.65
C GLY A 63 -11.78 10.94 10.26
N TYR A 64 -11.19 10.01 9.52
CA TYR A 64 -10.67 10.20 8.17
C TYR A 64 -11.47 9.35 7.19
N TYR A 65 -11.64 9.83 5.97
CA TYR A 65 -12.34 9.08 4.92
C TYR A 65 -11.76 9.40 3.56
N LEU A 66 -12.00 8.49 2.63
CA LEU A 66 -11.73 8.66 1.22
C LEU A 66 -13.07 8.75 0.49
N ARG A 67 -13.19 9.62 -0.50
CA ARG A 67 -14.44 9.77 -1.26
C ARG A 67 -14.70 8.52 -2.09
N GLU A 68 -15.97 8.13 -2.20
CA GLU A 68 -16.38 6.96 -2.97
C GLU A 68 -15.95 7.03 -4.45
N GLU A 69 -15.96 8.24 -5.04
CA GLU A 69 -15.50 8.49 -6.41
C GLU A 69 -14.03 8.13 -6.65
N ASP A 70 -13.18 8.30 -5.64
CA ASP A 70 -11.74 8.01 -5.71
C ASP A 70 -11.44 6.56 -5.37
N LYS A 71 -12.23 5.94 -4.48
CA LYS A 71 -12.08 4.53 -4.12
C LYS A 71 -12.15 3.60 -5.32
N GLN A 72 -13.04 3.87 -6.29
CA GLN A 72 -13.19 3.04 -7.48
C GLN A 72 -11.96 3.08 -8.40
N LYS A 73 -11.14 4.13 -8.32
CA LYS A 73 -9.97 4.33 -9.18
C LYS A 73 -8.70 3.72 -8.60
N ILE A 74 -8.64 3.57 -7.27
CA ILE A 74 -7.44 3.14 -6.56
C ILE A 74 -7.06 1.67 -6.82
N PRO A 75 -7.98 0.68 -6.81
CA PRO A 75 -7.63 -0.71 -7.07
C PRO A 75 -6.91 -0.89 -8.42
N SER A 76 -7.46 -0.31 -9.48
CA SER A 76 -6.87 -0.35 -10.83
C SER A 76 -5.48 0.29 -10.86
N LEU A 77 -5.31 1.39 -10.12
CA LEU A 77 -4.06 2.13 -10.06
C LEU A 77 -2.98 1.37 -9.27
N VAL A 78 -3.35 0.79 -8.12
CA VAL A 78 -2.46 -0.05 -7.31
C VAL A 78 -2.07 -1.32 -8.07
N GLN A 79 -2.99 -1.91 -8.82
CA GLN A 79 -2.71 -3.09 -9.65
C GLN A 79 -1.73 -2.76 -10.78
N LEU A 80 -1.94 -1.66 -11.52
CA LEU A 80 -1.01 -1.17 -12.55
C LEU A 80 0.38 -0.89 -11.96
N MET A 81 0.43 -0.32 -10.76
CA MET A 81 1.69 -0.11 -10.06
C MET A 81 2.37 -1.41 -9.67
N ASN A 82 1.65 -2.39 -9.11
CA ASN A 82 2.24 -3.67 -8.73
C ASN A 82 2.74 -4.46 -9.96
N HIS A 83 2.11 -4.32 -11.13
CA HIS A 83 2.63 -4.87 -12.38
C HIS A 83 3.92 -4.19 -12.85
N ASN A 84 4.02 -2.86 -12.71
CA ASN A 84 5.22 -2.08 -13.07
C ASN A 84 6.29 -2.04 -11.96
N GLN A 85 5.93 -2.49 -10.76
CA GLN A 85 6.76 -2.58 -9.57
C GLN A 85 6.74 -4.05 -9.15
N TYR A 86 7.31 -4.92 -9.97
CA TYR A 86 7.62 -6.29 -9.57
C TYR A 86 8.62 -6.24 -8.41
N PHE A 87 8.10 -5.93 -7.22
CA PHE A 87 8.83 -5.76 -5.99
C PHE A 87 8.56 -7.04 -5.23
N PHE A 88 9.47 -7.99 -5.43
CA PHE A 88 9.43 -9.27 -4.74
C PHE A 88 9.28 -9.02 -3.24
N ASP A 89 8.14 -9.44 -2.66
CA ASP A 89 8.03 -9.55 -1.22
C ASP A 89 9.09 -10.55 -0.74
N LYS A 90 9.38 -10.58 0.55
CA LYS A 90 10.42 -11.45 1.13
C LYS A 90 10.22 -12.93 0.72
N GLN A 91 8.98 -13.35 0.50
CA GLN A 91 8.65 -14.68 -0.03
C GLN A 91 8.99 -14.82 -1.51
N ASP A 92 8.63 -13.84 -2.33
CA ASP A 92 8.88 -13.91 -3.77
C ASP A 92 10.40 -13.94 -4.05
N ARG A 93 11.23 -13.22 -3.27
CA ARG A 93 12.70 -13.27 -3.41
C ARG A 93 13.26 -14.66 -3.17
N ASN A 94 12.74 -15.37 -2.18
CA ASN A 94 13.14 -16.74 -1.90
C ASN A 94 12.73 -17.67 -3.04
N MET A 95 11.58 -17.41 -3.67
CA MET A 95 11.13 -18.17 -4.85
C MET A 95 12.03 -17.91 -6.06
N ILE A 96 12.42 -16.66 -6.37
CA ILE A 96 13.39 -16.44 -7.45
C ILE A 96 14.72 -17.09 -7.12
N MET A 97 15.23 -16.92 -5.88
CA MET A 97 16.51 -17.51 -5.52
C MET A 97 16.46 -19.03 -5.71
N ALA A 98 15.37 -19.68 -5.28
CA ALA A 98 15.17 -21.09 -5.52
C ALA A 98 15.14 -21.42 -7.03
N VAL A 99 14.40 -20.65 -7.83
CA VAL A 99 14.33 -20.85 -9.29
C VAL A 99 15.68 -20.64 -9.96
N GLN A 100 16.42 -19.57 -9.60
CA GLN A 100 17.75 -19.27 -10.12
C GLN A 100 18.77 -20.34 -9.74
N LEU A 101 18.72 -20.85 -8.51
CA LEU A 101 19.58 -21.94 -8.06
C LEU A 101 19.27 -23.21 -8.86
N LEU A 102 17.99 -23.58 -8.99
CA LEU A 102 17.53 -24.73 -9.76
C LEU A 102 17.88 -24.60 -11.26
N SER A 103 17.82 -23.39 -11.82
CA SER A 103 18.21 -23.14 -13.21
C SER A 103 19.73 -23.03 -13.41
N SER A 104 20.50 -22.78 -12.34
CA SER A 104 21.97 -22.73 -12.41
C SER A 104 22.64 -24.11 -12.32
N GLU A 105 21.91 -25.14 -11.88
CA GLU A 105 22.41 -26.52 -11.82
C GLU A 105 22.30 -27.28 -13.17
N GLN A 106 21.77 -26.65 -14.23
CA GLN A 106 21.69 -27.27 -15.57
C GLN A 106 22.93 -27.09 -16.46
N THR A 107 24.04 -26.54 -15.95
CA THR A 107 25.32 -26.53 -16.68
C THR A 107 26.40 -27.27 -15.91
N LEU A 108 26.19 -28.57 -15.70
CA LEU A 108 27.25 -29.56 -15.48
C LEU A 108 26.88 -30.81 -16.31
N GLU A 109 26.87 -30.65 -17.63
CA GLU A 109 27.06 -31.77 -18.56
C GLU A 109 28.47 -31.64 -19.14
N GLU A 110 29.12 -32.80 -19.26
CA GLU A 110 30.55 -33.11 -19.39
C GLU A 110 31.31 -32.44 -20.55
#